data_AF-A0A977PXC3-F1
#
_entry.id   AF-A0A977PXC3-F1
#
_cell.length_a   1.000
_cell.length_b   1.000
_cell.length_c   1.000
_cell.angle_alpha   90.00
_cell.angle_beta   90.00
_cell.angle_gamma   90.00
#
_symmetry.space_group_name_H-M   'P 1'
#
loop_
_entity.id
_entity.type
_entity.pdbx_description
1 polymer ?
#
loop_
_entity_poly.entity_id
_entity_poly.type
_entity_poly.pdbx_seq_one_letter_code
_entity_poly.pdbx_strand_id
1 'polypeptide(L)'
;MPPRQQPRRIARELALLSLSQIKNGTAKLEQEDINSLLLAAIRTLTGEVQDILETASAEVNRSNERLLSSETRATSLESAKAMLQESIVLTQTAINRVAIAVELPEILQLASQYEVRQHTLELVGTVHRRRQEIDQQLEEAMVDWKLNRLPKIDQDILRLALAEILYLEIPQKVAINEAVELAKRYSDDAGYRFLNGVLRRVSNQLSHPSSHSSKEDSGLKPSES
;
A
#
# COMPACT_ATOMS: atom_id res chain seq x y z
N MET A 1 -17.52 12.88 10.10
CA MET A 1 -17.44 11.58 9.41
C MET A 1 -18.24 10.58 10.23
N PRO A 2 -19.10 9.73 9.64
CA PRO A 2 -19.98 8.88 10.42
C PRO A 2 -19.20 7.82 11.24
N PRO A 3 -19.57 7.57 12.51
CA PRO A 3 -18.81 6.73 13.44
C PRO A 3 -18.61 5.28 12.98
N ARG A 4 -19.48 4.75 12.12
CA ARG A 4 -19.34 3.39 11.53
C ARG A 4 -18.18 3.25 10.54
N GLN A 5 -17.61 4.36 10.04
CA GLN A 5 -16.47 4.32 9.10
C GLN A 5 -15.12 4.28 9.82
N GLN A 6 -15.04 4.76 11.07
CA GLN A 6 -13.79 4.77 11.83
C GLN A 6 -13.22 3.36 12.06
N PRO A 7 -14.02 2.35 12.49
CA PRO A 7 -13.48 1.01 12.74
C PRO A 7 -12.88 0.36 11.49
N ARG A 8 -13.55 0.50 10.34
CA ARG A 8 -13.08 -0.05 9.06
C ARG A 8 -11.82 0.63 8.57
N ARG A 9 -11.72 1.95 8.73
CA ARG A 9 -10.52 2.71 8.34
C ARG A 9 -9.31 2.25 9.14
N ILE A 10 -9.46 2.09 10.45
CA ILE A 10 -8.41 1.59 11.33
C ILE A 10 -8.04 0.15 10.95
N ALA A 11 -9.03 -0.71 10.67
CA ALA A 11 -8.78 -2.08 10.26
C ALA A 11 -7.97 -2.19 8.96
N ARG A 12 -8.21 -1.31 7.98
CA ARG A 12 -7.40 -1.26 6.75
C ARG A 12 -5.95 -0.89 7.03
N GLU A 13 -5.74 0.09 7.89
CA GLU A 13 -4.41 0.58 8.25
C GLU A 13 -3.62 -0.54 8.96
N LEU A 14 -4.25 -1.23 9.92
CA LEU A 14 -3.67 -2.40 10.57
C LEU A 14 -3.41 -3.57 9.60
N ALA A 15 -4.33 -3.83 8.67
CA ALA A 15 -4.17 -4.86 7.66
C ALA A 15 -2.98 -4.55 6.74
N LEU A 16 -2.86 -3.31 6.27
CA LEU A 16 -1.76 -2.87 5.41
C LEU A 16 -0.39 -3.05 6.09
N LEU A 17 -0.27 -2.61 7.33
CA LEU A 17 0.99 -2.64 8.07
C LEU A 17 1.40 -4.05 8.52
N SER A 18 0.45 -4.98 8.61
CA SER A 18 0.72 -6.36 9.04
C SER A 18 0.94 -7.35 7.87
N LEU A 19 0.42 -7.05 6.67
CA LEU A 19 0.48 -7.93 5.49
C LEU A 19 1.90 -8.36 5.09
N SER A 20 2.92 -7.52 5.31
CA SER A 20 4.32 -7.80 4.92
C SER A 20 5.02 -8.78 5.87
N GLN A 21 4.55 -8.92 7.11
CA GLN A 21 5.20 -9.68 8.17
C GLN A 21 4.61 -11.09 8.38
N ILE A 22 3.44 -11.36 7.78
CA ILE A 22 2.82 -12.69 7.83
C ILE A 22 3.60 -13.61 6.88
N LYS A 23 4.61 -14.32 7.40
CA LYS A 23 5.32 -15.36 6.65
C LYS A 23 4.39 -16.53 6.34
N ASN A 24 4.54 -17.06 5.12
CA ASN A 24 3.78 -18.16 4.52
C ASN A 24 3.21 -19.18 5.53
N GLY A 25 1.88 -19.33 5.52
CA GLY A 25 1.20 -20.47 6.09
C GLY A 25 0.56 -20.21 7.45
N THR A 26 -0.51 -19.43 7.49
CA THR A 26 -1.53 -19.61 8.54
C THR A 26 -2.85 -19.94 7.85
N ALA A 27 -3.09 -21.25 7.71
CA ALA A 27 -4.38 -21.78 7.31
C ALA A 27 -5.53 -21.37 8.27
N LYS A 28 -5.21 -20.72 9.39
CA LYS A 28 -6.18 -20.10 10.32
C LYS A 28 -5.57 -18.87 11.00
N LEU A 29 -5.92 -17.68 10.52
CA LEU A 29 -5.86 -16.46 11.34
C LEU A 29 -7.03 -16.54 12.32
N GLU A 30 -6.80 -17.07 13.53
CA GLU A 30 -7.85 -17.21 14.56
C GLU A 30 -8.02 -15.94 15.41
N GLN A 31 -9.04 -15.93 16.27
CA GLN A 31 -9.40 -14.82 17.14
C GLN A 31 -8.38 -14.50 18.27
N GLU A 32 -7.16 -15.03 18.23
CA GLU A 32 -6.10 -14.68 19.18
C GLU A 32 -4.98 -13.80 18.57
N ASP A 33 -4.96 -13.60 17.25
CA ASP A 33 -3.73 -13.13 16.58
C ASP A 33 -3.63 -11.60 16.37
N ILE A 34 -4.54 -10.80 16.95
CA ILE A 34 -4.50 -9.34 16.72
C ILE A 34 -3.30 -8.69 17.39
N ASN A 35 -2.88 -9.18 18.55
CA ASN A 35 -1.69 -8.67 19.25
C ASN A 35 -0.43 -8.94 18.43
N SER A 36 -0.37 -10.06 17.72
CA SER A 36 0.73 -10.36 16.79
C SER A 36 0.71 -9.46 15.56
N LEU A 37 -0.47 -9.22 14.98
CA LEU A 37 -0.64 -8.29 13.85
C LEU A 37 -0.29 -6.85 14.25
N LEU A 38 -0.68 -6.42 15.45
CA LEU A 38 -0.33 -5.12 16.02
C LEU A 38 1.17 -5.01 16.25
N LEU A 39 1.79 -6.04 16.84
CA LEU A 39 3.24 -6.07 17.05
C LEU A 39 4.00 -6.07 15.71
N ALA A 40 3.48 -6.74 14.69
CA ALA A 40 4.02 -6.73 13.34
C ALA A 40 3.91 -5.35 12.67
N ALA A 41 2.77 -4.66 12.84
CA ALA A 41 2.57 -3.30 12.35
C ALA A 41 3.54 -2.31 13.01
N ILE A 42 3.68 -2.38 14.34
CA ILE A 42 4.64 -1.56 15.10
C ILE A 42 6.07 -1.82 14.60
N ARG A 43 6.47 -3.08 14.47
CA ARG A 43 7.82 -3.45 13.99
C ARG A 43 8.10 -2.91 12.59
N THR A 44 7.12 -2.97 11.70
CA THR A 44 7.27 -2.46 10.32
C THR A 44 7.47 -0.94 10.34
N LEU A 45 6.64 -0.20 11.06
CA LEU A 45 6.77 1.26 11.16
C LEU A 45 8.09 1.69 11.83
N THR A 46 8.48 1.03 12.93
CA THR A 46 9.75 1.31 13.60
C THR A 46 10.94 1.05 12.68
N GLY A 47 10.92 -0.05 11.91
CA GLY A 47 11.96 -0.36 10.94
C GLY A 47 12.06 0.69 9.84
N GLU A 48 10.95 1.08 9.22
CA GLU A 48 10.93 2.13 8.19
C GLU A 48 11.42 3.49 8.71
N VAL A 49 11.01 3.87 9.92
CA VAL A 49 11.50 5.09 10.57
C VAL A 49 13.02 5.03 10.76
N GLN A 50 13.53 3.89 11.23
CA GLN A 50 14.96 3.72 11.44
C GLN A 50 15.74 3.82 10.13
N ASP A 51 15.29 3.13 9.07
CA ASP A 51 15.93 3.16 7.75
C ASP A 51 15.99 4.58 7.17
N ILE A 52 14.90 5.35 7.31
CA ILE A 52 14.84 6.74 6.83
C ILE A 52 15.77 7.63 7.67
N LEU A 53 15.79 7.47 8.99
CA LEU A 53 16.70 8.24 9.85
C LEU A 53 18.17 7.93 9.56
N GLU A 54 18.51 6.66 9.32
CA GLU A 54 19.86 6.26 8.91
C GLU A 54 20.25 6.89 7.57
N THR A 55 19.34 6.87 6.58
CA THR A 55 19.54 7.51 5.28
C THR A 55 19.73 9.02 5.40
N ALA A 56 18.86 9.68 6.18
CA ALA A 56 18.96 11.12 6.41
C ALA A 56 20.28 11.51 7.10
N SER A 57 20.68 10.75 8.12
CA SER A 57 21.95 10.92 8.83
C SER A 57 23.17 10.76 7.90
N ALA A 58 23.15 9.74 7.02
CA ALA A 58 24.20 9.54 6.04
C ALA A 58 24.34 10.72 5.07
N GLU A 59 23.23 11.29 4.59
CA GLU A 59 23.25 12.48 3.72
C GLU A 59 23.72 13.76 4.43
N VAL A 60 23.35 13.95 5.71
CA VAL A 60 23.90 15.07 6.51
C VAL A 60 25.42 14.94 6.62
N ASN A 61 25.92 13.75 6.95
CA ASN A 61 27.36 13.51 7.13
C ASN A 61 28.12 13.76 5.83
N ARG A 62 27.64 13.26 4.69
CA ARG A 62 28.24 13.54 3.37
C ARG A 62 28.21 15.03 3.03
N SER A 63 27.11 15.72 3.34
CA SER A 63 27.00 17.17 3.12
C SER A 63 28.03 17.94 3.96
N ASN A 64 28.22 17.55 5.22
CA ASN A 64 29.21 18.15 6.12
C ASN A 64 30.65 17.92 5.64
N GLU A 65 30.99 16.68 5.25
CA GLU A 65 32.32 16.36 4.69
C GLU A 65 32.60 17.14 3.39
N ARG A 66 31.60 17.30 2.52
CA ARG A 66 31.72 18.09 1.29
C ARG A 66 31.90 19.57 1.59
N LEU A 67 31.20 20.14 2.57
CA LEU A 67 31.40 21.54 3.00
C LEU A 67 32.81 21.76 3.57
N LEU A 68 33.27 20.88 4.46
CA LEU A 68 34.61 20.94 5.04
C LEU A 68 35.72 20.81 3.99
N SER A 69 35.53 19.99 2.95
CA SER A 69 36.49 19.84 1.84
C SER A 69 36.36 20.91 0.74
N SER A 70 35.34 21.77 0.80
CA SER A 70 34.93 22.71 -0.26
C SER A 70 35.40 24.15 -0.05
N GLU A 71 36.29 24.46 0.91
CA GLU A 71 36.60 25.83 1.36
C GLU A 71 36.97 26.88 0.27
N THR A 72 37.10 26.52 -1.01
CA THR A 72 37.47 27.46 -2.10
C THR A 72 36.69 27.33 -3.42
N ARG A 73 35.57 26.60 -3.53
CA ARG A 73 34.81 26.47 -4.82
C ARG A 73 33.31 26.72 -4.71
N ALA A 74 32.78 27.65 -5.53
CA ALA A 74 31.36 28.02 -5.57
C ALA A 74 30.43 26.87 -6.01
N THR A 75 30.89 26.00 -6.92
CA THR A 75 30.13 24.84 -7.43
C THR A 75 29.88 23.77 -6.37
N SER A 76 30.78 23.62 -5.40
CA SER A 76 30.62 22.66 -4.29
C SER A 76 29.75 23.20 -3.16
N LEU A 77 29.66 24.53 -2.99
CA LEU A 77 28.68 25.15 -2.09
C LEU A 77 27.24 24.91 -2.58
N GLU A 78 27.00 25.06 -3.88
CA GLU A 78 25.67 24.85 -4.47
C GLU A 78 25.26 23.36 -4.42
N SER A 79 26.21 22.45 -4.67
CA SER A 79 26.01 21.01 -4.48
C SER A 79 25.73 20.65 -3.01
N ALA A 80 26.48 21.23 -2.07
CA ALA A 80 26.25 21.02 -0.65
C ALA A 80 24.87 21.55 -0.21
N LYS A 81 24.44 22.71 -0.72
CA LYS A 81 23.11 23.27 -0.46
C LYS A 81 21.99 22.38 -0.99
N ALA A 82 22.14 21.79 -2.18
CA ALA A 82 21.18 20.85 -2.73
C ALA A 82 21.07 19.57 -1.87
N MET A 83 22.20 18.99 -1.45
CA MET A 83 22.20 17.82 -0.56
C MET A 83 21.58 18.13 0.82
N LEU A 84 21.84 19.33 1.36
CA LEU A 84 21.23 19.79 2.61
C LEU A 84 19.71 19.90 2.49
N GLN A 85 19.21 20.42 1.36
CA GLN A 85 17.78 20.49 1.08
C GLN A 85 17.16 19.08 0.97
N GLU A 86 17.82 18.15 0.29
CA GLU A 86 17.38 16.75 0.20
C GLU A 86 17.35 16.08 1.58
N SER A 87 18.38 16.28 2.40
CA SER A 87 18.44 15.77 3.77
C SER A 87 17.33 16.35 4.67
N ILE A 88 17.00 17.64 4.53
CA ILE A 88 15.87 18.25 5.24
C ILE A 88 14.54 17.59 4.84
N VAL A 89 14.33 17.32 3.54
CA VAL A 89 13.12 16.65 3.06
C VAL A 89 13.03 15.20 3.58
N LEU A 90 14.14 14.46 3.56
CA LEU A 90 14.20 13.11 4.13
C LEU A 90 13.93 13.12 5.63
N THR A 91 14.53 14.06 6.37
CA THR A 91 14.30 14.22 7.82
C THR A 91 12.85 14.59 8.12
N GLN A 92 12.25 15.50 7.33
CA GLN A 92 10.84 15.86 7.48
C GLN A 92 9.93 14.66 7.20
N THR A 93 10.27 13.83 6.21
CA THR A 93 9.56 12.58 5.92
C THR A 93 9.68 11.61 7.09
N ALA A 94 10.87 11.47 7.68
CA ALA A 94 11.10 10.66 8.86
C ALA A 94 10.25 11.12 10.05
N ILE A 95 10.25 12.43 10.33
CA ILE A 95 9.45 13.04 11.41
C ILE A 95 7.95 12.78 11.19
N ASN A 96 7.46 12.96 9.96
CA ASN A 96 6.07 12.70 9.63
C ASN A 96 5.71 11.21 9.83
N ARG A 97 6.61 10.28 9.52
CA ARG A 97 6.39 8.84 9.79
C ARG A 97 6.46 8.48 11.27
N VAL A 98 7.36 9.11 12.04
CA VAL A 98 7.40 8.98 13.50
C VAL A 98 6.08 9.47 14.11
N ALA A 99 5.53 10.58 13.62
CA ALA A 99 4.24 11.08 14.10
C ALA A 99 3.12 10.04 13.92
N ILE A 100 3.07 9.34 12.77
CA ILE A 100 2.13 8.23 12.53
C ILE A 100 2.37 7.09 13.53
N ALA A 101 3.63 6.75 13.83
CA ALA A 101 3.95 5.72 14.82
C ALA A 101 3.57 6.13 16.26
N VAL A 102 3.58 7.43 16.58
CA VAL A 102 3.14 7.97 17.88
C VAL A 102 1.62 7.98 18.02
N GLU A 103 0.86 7.95 16.92
CA GLU A 103 -0.61 7.76 16.94
C GLU A 103 -1.04 6.28 17.13
N LEU A 104 -0.11 5.32 16.98
CA LEU A 104 -0.39 3.89 17.15
C LEU A 104 -1.01 3.50 18.51
N PRO A 105 -0.64 4.08 19.66
CA PRO A 105 -1.27 3.77 20.95
C PRO A 105 -2.76 4.11 21.00
N GLU A 106 -3.21 5.18 20.31
CA GLU A 106 -4.63 5.54 20.20
C GLU A 106 -5.35 4.57 19.24
N ILE A 107 -4.69 4.20 18.15
CA ILE A 107 -5.15 3.12 17.25
C ILE A 107 -5.26 1.78 18.01
N LEU A 108 -4.33 1.45 18.90
CA LEU A 108 -4.31 0.25 19.75
C LEU A 108 -5.51 0.20 20.72
N GLN A 109 -5.87 1.34 21.29
CA GLN A 109 -7.03 1.47 22.17
C GLN A 109 -8.35 1.30 21.41
N LEU A 110 -8.37 1.66 20.12
CA LEU A 110 -9.51 1.44 19.23
C LEU A 110 -9.50 0.03 18.60
N ALA A 111 -8.34 -0.57 18.37
CA ALA A 111 -8.17 -1.92 17.82
C ALA A 111 -8.59 -3.02 18.79
N SER A 112 -8.63 -2.72 20.09
CA SER A 112 -9.23 -3.58 21.12
C SER A 112 -10.76 -3.61 21.03
N GLN A 113 -11.38 -2.76 20.21
CA GLN A 113 -12.78 -2.90 19.85
C GLN A 113 -12.99 -4.12 18.94
N TYR A 114 -13.95 -4.96 19.32
CA TYR A 114 -14.28 -6.19 18.62
C TYR A 114 -14.48 -5.98 17.11
N GLU A 115 -15.12 -4.90 16.69
CA GLU A 115 -15.40 -4.59 15.27
C GLU A 115 -14.12 -4.36 14.46
N VAL A 116 -13.16 -3.58 14.96
CA VAL A 116 -11.87 -3.33 14.28
C VAL A 116 -11.13 -4.65 14.10
N ARG A 117 -11.13 -5.47 15.16
CA ARG A 117 -10.47 -6.76 15.18
C ARG A 117 -11.04 -7.73 14.14
N GLN A 118 -12.37 -7.87 14.10
CA GLN A 118 -13.03 -8.74 13.12
C GLN A 118 -12.74 -8.29 11.70
N HIS A 119 -12.88 -6.98 11.41
CA HIS A 119 -12.63 -6.45 10.07
C HIS A 119 -11.17 -6.61 9.63
N THR A 120 -10.21 -6.43 10.54
CA THR A 120 -8.78 -6.61 10.23
C THR A 120 -8.50 -8.06 9.82
N LEU A 121 -8.96 -9.02 10.63
CA LEU A 121 -8.75 -10.45 10.36
C LEU A 121 -9.46 -10.91 9.10
N GLU A 122 -10.70 -10.45 8.89
CA GLU A 122 -11.48 -10.75 7.70
C GLU A 122 -10.77 -10.26 6.44
N LEU A 123 -10.28 -9.02 6.44
CA LEU A 123 -9.59 -8.42 5.31
C LEU A 123 -8.25 -9.10 5.02
N VAL A 124 -7.38 -9.25 6.03
CA VAL A 124 -6.08 -9.92 5.87
C VAL A 124 -6.27 -11.37 5.42
N GLY A 125 -7.19 -12.10 6.07
CA GLY A 125 -7.50 -13.49 5.71
C GLY A 125 -8.06 -13.63 4.30
N THR A 126 -8.85 -12.66 3.85
CA THR A 126 -9.37 -12.64 2.47
C THR A 126 -8.27 -12.39 1.46
N VAL A 127 -7.41 -11.39 1.67
CA VAL A 127 -6.26 -11.12 0.81
C VAL A 127 -5.34 -12.34 0.74
N HIS A 128 -5.08 -13.03 1.85
CA HIS A 128 -4.23 -14.22 1.86
C HIS A 128 -4.84 -15.38 1.08
N ARG A 129 -6.12 -15.71 1.34
CA ARG A 129 -6.81 -16.84 0.68
C ARG A 129 -7.06 -16.62 -0.80
N ARG A 130 -7.33 -15.39 -1.21
CA ARG A 130 -7.67 -15.02 -2.60
C ARG A 130 -6.54 -14.35 -3.34
N ARG A 131 -5.31 -14.41 -2.82
CA ARG A 131 -4.16 -13.66 -3.34
C ARG A 131 -3.94 -13.85 -4.84
N GLN A 132 -4.02 -15.09 -5.31
CA GLN A 132 -3.79 -15.39 -6.72
C GLN A 132 -4.87 -14.79 -7.64
N GLU A 133 -6.14 -14.89 -7.24
CA GLU A 133 -7.27 -14.31 -7.97
C GLU A 133 -7.19 -12.77 -7.99
N ILE A 134 -6.87 -12.17 -6.83
CA ILE A 134 -6.68 -10.72 -6.67
C ILE A 134 -5.53 -10.23 -7.55
N ASP A 135 -4.37 -10.89 -7.49
CA ASP A 135 -3.19 -10.48 -8.25
C ASP A 135 -3.46 -10.58 -9.76
N GLN A 136 -4.17 -11.63 -10.22
CA GLN A 136 -4.56 -11.77 -11.62
C GLN A 136 -5.46 -10.62 -12.09
N GLN A 137 -6.53 -10.31 -11.34
CA GLN A 137 -7.45 -9.23 -11.68
C GLN A 137 -6.76 -7.85 -11.68
N LEU A 138 -5.81 -7.63 -10.77
CA LEU A 138 -5.00 -6.42 -10.77
C LEU A 138 -4.09 -6.33 -12.01
N GLU A 139 -3.47 -7.44 -12.41
CA GLU A 139 -2.64 -7.50 -13.61
C GLU A 139 -3.46 -7.25 -14.90
N GLU A 140 -4.70 -7.72 -14.98
CA GLU A 140 -5.63 -7.43 -16.08
C GLU A 140 -6.01 -5.93 -16.17
N ALA A 141 -5.96 -5.21 -15.05
CA ALA A 141 -6.18 -3.76 -15.00
C ALA A 141 -4.92 -2.94 -15.29
N MET A 142 -3.74 -3.56 -15.28
CA MET A 142 -2.46 -2.92 -15.57
C MET A 142 -2.10 -3.07 -17.05
N VAL A 143 -1.66 -1.96 -17.66
CA VAL A 143 -1.17 -1.95 -19.05
C VAL A 143 0.34 -1.77 -18.98
N ASP A 144 1.08 -2.69 -19.60
CA ASP A 144 2.55 -2.73 -19.66
C ASP A 144 3.30 -2.79 -18.31
N TRP A 145 2.58 -2.98 -17.20
CA TRP A 145 3.15 -3.11 -15.86
C TRP A 145 2.76 -4.44 -15.23
N LYS A 146 3.69 -5.00 -14.45
CA LYS A 146 3.42 -6.17 -13.60
C LYS A 146 3.27 -5.73 -12.16
N LEU A 147 2.33 -6.33 -11.45
CA LEU A 147 2.08 -6.02 -10.04
C LEU A 147 3.36 -6.20 -9.20
N ASN A 148 4.13 -7.26 -9.46
CA ASN A 148 5.35 -7.56 -8.73
C ASN A 148 6.50 -6.54 -8.91
N ARG A 149 6.38 -5.59 -9.85
CA ARG A 149 7.36 -4.51 -10.05
C ARG A 149 7.09 -3.27 -9.21
N LEU A 150 5.93 -3.19 -8.56
CA LEU A 150 5.59 -2.08 -7.69
C LEU A 150 6.26 -2.22 -6.31
N PRO A 151 6.49 -1.10 -5.59
CA PRO A 151 6.80 -1.14 -4.17
C PRO A 151 5.82 -2.05 -3.42
N LYS A 152 6.31 -2.79 -2.43
CA LYS A 152 5.50 -3.78 -1.69
C LYS A 152 4.24 -3.15 -1.09
N ILE A 153 4.37 -1.94 -0.56
CA ILE A 153 3.26 -1.16 0.02
C ILE A 153 2.16 -0.86 -1.01
N ASP A 154 2.55 -0.49 -2.24
CA ASP A 154 1.61 -0.19 -3.33
C ASP A 154 0.86 -1.44 -3.79
N GLN A 155 1.56 -2.57 -3.89
CA GLN A 155 0.92 -3.85 -4.18
C GLN A 155 -0.14 -4.20 -3.13
N ASP A 156 0.20 -3.99 -1.86
CA ASP A 156 -0.67 -4.37 -0.75
C ASP A 156 -1.89 -3.43 -0.64
N ILE A 157 -1.73 -2.13 -0.91
CA ILE A 157 -2.88 -1.21 -1.02
C ILE A 157 -3.84 -1.64 -2.14
N LEU A 158 -3.32 -2.00 -3.32
CA LEU A 158 -4.15 -2.49 -4.44
C LEU A 158 -4.87 -3.80 -4.09
N ARG A 159 -4.17 -4.74 -3.44
CA ARG A 159 -4.74 -6.01 -2.99
C ARG A 159 -5.87 -5.81 -1.99
N LEU A 160 -5.68 -4.92 -1.01
CA LEU A 160 -6.70 -4.59 -0.01
C LEU A 160 -7.95 -4.02 -0.68
N ALA A 161 -7.77 -3.04 -1.58
CA ALA A 161 -8.88 -2.41 -2.30
C ALA A 161 -9.69 -3.44 -3.07
N LEU A 162 -9.02 -4.30 -3.84
CA LEU A 162 -9.70 -5.29 -4.65
C LEU A 162 -10.35 -6.40 -3.81
N ALA A 163 -9.72 -6.81 -2.71
CA ALA A 163 -10.31 -7.77 -1.77
C ALA A 163 -11.62 -7.26 -1.18
N GLU A 164 -11.65 -5.98 -0.77
CA GLU A 164 -12.85 -5.34 -0.25
C GLU A 164 -14.00 -5.30 -1.27
N ILE A 165 -13.67 -5.00 -2.53
CA ILE A 165 -14.63 -4.88 -3.63
C ILE A 165 -15.22 -6.25 -4.00
N LEU A 166 -14.37 -7.26 -4.16
CA LEU A 166 -14.77 -8.56 -4.72
C LEU A 166 -15.36 -9.51 -3.69
N TYR A 167 -14.91 -9.45 -2.44
CA TYR A 167 -15.19 -10.51 -1.47
C TYR A 167 -15.81 -10.03 -0.16
N LEU A 168 -15.78 -8.72 0.15
CA LEU A 168 -16.28 -8.18 1.42
C LEU A 168 -17.48 -7.24 1.26
N GLU A 169 -18.11 -7.25 0.08
CA GLU A 169 -19.32 -6.47 -0.24
C GLU A 169 -19.17 -4.96 0.05
N ILE A 170 -17.94 -4.44 0.04
CA ILE A 170 -17.70 -3.02 0.26
C ILE A 170 -17.99 -2.27 -1.05
N PRO A 171 -18.82 -1.21 -1.03
CA PRO A 171 -19.11 -0.45 -2.23
C PRO A 171 -17.84 0.04 -2.90
N GLN A 172 -17.73 -0.17 -4.21
CA GLN A 172 -16.52 0.05 -4.97
C GLN A 172 -15.92 1.46 -4.78
N LYS A 173 -16.78 2.48 -4.79
CA LYS A 173 -16.38 3.88 -4.55
C LYS A 173 -15.75 4.08 -3.17
N VAL A 174 -16.23 3.37 -2.15
CA VAL A 174 -15.70 3.46 -0.78
C VAL A 174 -14.32 2.82 -0.71
N ALA A 175 -14.17 1.58 -1.18
CA ALA A 175 -12.89 0.87 -1.17
C ALA A 175 -11.81 1.63 -1.95
N ILE A 176 -12.15 2.16 -3.13
CA ILE A 176 -11.22 2.97 -3.93
C ILE A 176 -10.80 4.24 -3.19
N ASN A 177 -11.75 5.00 -2.64
CA ASN A 177 -11.43 6.22 -1.90
C ASN A 177 -10.48 5.94 -0.73
N GLU A 178 -10.72 4.87 0.02
CA GLU A 178 -9.91 4.50 1.18
C GLU A 178 -8.50 4.05 0.77
N ALA A 179 -8.39 3.30 -0.33
CA ALA A 179 -7.09 2.91 -0.90
C ALA A 179 -6.28 4.13 -1.37
N VAL A 180 -6.94 5.12 -1.97
CA VAL A 180 -6.33 6.38 -2.39
C VAL A 180 -5.83 7.18 -1.18
N GLU A 181 -6.59 7.20 -0.07
CA GLU A 181 -6.15 7.84 1.19
C GLU A 181 -5.02 7.09 1.90
N LEU A 182 -4.93 5.76 1.76
CA LEU A 182 -3.76 5.00 2.21
C LEU A 182 -2.53 5.30 1.35
N ALA A 183 -2.69 5.39 0.03
CA ALA A 183 -1.59 5.71 -0.88
C ALA A 183 -1.00 7.10 -0.59
N LYS A 184 -1.84 8.12 -0.31
CA LYS A 184 -1.34 9.45 0.10
C LYS A 184 -0.51 9.43 1.38
N ARG A 185 -0.77 8.49 2.29
CA ARG A 185 -0.11 8.41 3.59
C ARG A 185 1.17 7.57 3.56
N TYR A 186 1.18 6.49 2.78
CA TYR A 186 2.24 5.48 2.83
C TYR A 186 3.05 5.34 1.53
N SER A 187 2.55 5.85 0.40
CA SER A 187 3.24 5.83 -0.89
C SER A 187 3.87 7.19 -1.20
N ASP A 188 4.70 7.23 -2.24
CA ASP A 188 5.24 8.48 -2.77
C ASP A 188 4.26 9.15 -3.78
N ASP A 189 4.59 10.36 -4.24
CA ASP A 189 3.70 11.15 -5.10
C ASP A 189 3.45 10.48 -6.47
N ALA A 190 4.42 9.67 -6.94
CA ALA A 190 4.32 8.93 -8.20
C ALA A 190 3.44 7.67 -8.02
N GLY A 191 3.65 6.93 -6.94
CA GLY A 191 2.88 5.75 -6.53
C GLY A 191 1.42 6.11 -6.29
N TYR A 192 1.12 7.18 -5.55
CA TYR A 192 -0.23 7.71 -5.38
C TYR A 192 -0.98 7.91 -6.70
N ARG A 193 -0.35 8.60 -7.68
CA ARG A 193 -0.95 8.87 -8.99
C ARG A 193 -1.17 7.58 -9.78
N PHE A 194 -0.20 6.68 -9.73
CA PHE A 194 -0.26 5.39 -10.40
C PHE A 194 -1.40 4.52 -9.85
N LEU A 195 -1.48 4.36 -8.53
CA LEU A 195 -2.53 3.60 -7.84
C LEU A 195 -3.92 4.11 -8.21
N ASN A 196 -4.12 5.44 -8.20
CA ASN A 196 -5.40 6.04 -8.58
C ASN A 196 -5.79 5.68 -10.03
N GLY A 197 -4.82 5.66 -10.95
CA GLY A 197 -5.04 5.25 -12.34
C GLY A 197 -5.40 3.76 -12.48
N VAL A 198 -4.76 2.88 -11.70
CA VAL A 198 -5.10 1.44 -11.68
C VAL A 198 -6.51 1.21 -11.12
N LEU A 199 -6.83 1.81 -9.98
CA LEU A 199 -8.14 1.65 -9.33
C LEU A 199 -9.30 2.15 -10.22
N ARG A 200 -9.08 3.20 -11.00
CA ARG A 200 -10.06 3.67 -12.01
C ARG A 200 -10.27 2.66 -13.14
N ARG A 201 -9.23 1.94 -13.56
CA ARG A 201 -9.36 0.88 -14.58
C ARG A 201 -10.10 -0.33 -14.04
N VAL A 202 -9.74 -0.79 -12.84
CA VAL A 202 -10.47 -1.83 -12.09
C VAL A 202 -11.96 -1.48 -11.99
N SER A 203 -12.27 -0.24 -11.60
CA SER A 203 -13.64 0.26 -11.53
C SER A 203 -14.44 0.07 -12.82
N ASN A 204 -13.81 0.41 -13.95
CA ASN A 204 -14.47 0.34 -15.26
C ASN A 204 -14.69 -1.12 -15.69
N GLN A 205 -13.71 -2.00 -15.46
CA GLN A 205 -13.81 -3.42 -15.77
C GLN A 205 -14.92 -4.12 -14.98
N LEU A 206 -15.05 -3.81 -13.68
CA LEU A 206 -16.10 -4.40 -12.84
C LEU A 206 -17.51 -3.88 -13.16
N SER A 207 -17.61 -2.63 -13.63
CA SER A 207 -18.90 -2.05 -14.03
C SER A 207 -19.37 -2.52 -15.42
N HIS A 208 -18.43 -2.93 -16.27
CA HIS A 208 -18.69 -3.41 -17.64
C HIS A 208 -17.89 -4.70 -17.85
N PRO A 209 -18.36 -5.85 -17.34
CA PRO A 209 -17.71 -7.13 -17.62
C PRO A 209 -17.77 -7.37 -19.12
N SER A 210 -16.65 -7.13 -19.81
CA SER A 210 -16.55 -7.30 -21.25
C SER A 210 -16.99 -8.70 -21.63
N SER A 211 -18.00 -8.78 -22.50
CA SER A 211 -18.43 -9.97 -23.21
C SER A 211 -17.30 -10.51 -24.10
N HIS A 212 -16.40 -11.30 -23.50
CA HIS A 212 -15.40 -12.08 -24.21
C HIS A 212 -15.51 -13.56 -23.83
N SER A 213 -16.68 -14.14 -24.12
CA SER A 213 -16.79 -15.54 -24.53
C SER A 213 -17.71 -15.60 -25.76
N SER A 214 -17.49 -16.59 -26.61
CA SER A 214 -18.18 -16.84 -27.88
C SER A 214 -17.67 -16.07 -29.11
N LYS A 215 -16.48 -16.45 -29.59
CA LYS A 215 -16.37 -16.80 -31.01
C LYS A 215 -16.50 -18.32 -31.12
N GLU A 216 -17.74 -18.80 -31.07
CA GLU A 216 -18.09 -20.08 -31.66
C GLU A 216 -17.87 -19.98 -33.17
N ASP A 217 -17.08 -20.92 -33.67
CA ASP A 217 -17.51 -21.84 -34.72
C ASP A 217 -18.45 -21.25 -35.78
N SER A 218 -17.87 -20.62 -36.80
CA SER A 218 -18.54 -20.40 -38.09
C SER A 218 -17.54 -20.70 -39.21
N GLY A 219 -17.16 -21.97 -39.26
CA GLY A 219 -16.40 -22.57 -40.36
C GLY A 219 -17.20 -23.63 -41.13
N LEU A 220 -18.54 -23.59 -41.15
CA LEU A 220 -19.30 -24.35 -42.13
C LEU A 220 -19.05 -23.75 -43.52
N LYS A 221 -18.25 -24.43 -44.34
CA LYS A 221 -18.31 -24.29 -45.80
C LYS A 221 -19.49 -25.10 -46.32
N PRO A 222 -20.42 -24.50 -47.09
CA PRO A 222 -21.30 -25.27 -47.96
C PRO A 222 -20.76 -25.31 -49.40
N SER A 223 -21.19 -26.35 -50.12
CA SER A 223 -21.17 -26.54 -51.59
C SER A 223 -19.82 -26.93 -52.20
N GLU A 224 -19.71 -27.78 -53.22
CA GLU A 224 -20.66 -28.64 -53.96
C GLU A 224 -19.81 -29.43 -54.98
N SER A 225 -20.33 -30.59 -55.39
CA SER A 225 -20.04 -31.34 -56.64
C SER A 225 -18.73 -32.11 -56.79
#